data_AF-A0A943FZZ2-F1
#
_entry.id   AF-A0A943FZZ2-F1
#
_cell.length_a   1.000
_cell.length_b   1.000
_cell.length_c   1.000
_cell.angle_alpha   90.00
_cell.angle_beta   90.00
_cell.angle_gamma   90.00
#
_symmetry.space_group_name_H-M   'P 1'
#
loop_
_entity.id
_entity.type
_entity.pdbx_description
1 polymer ?
#
loop_
_entity_poly.entity_id
_entity_poly.type
_entity_poly.pdbx_seq_one_letter_code
_entity_poly.pdbx_strand_id
1 'polypeptide(L)'
;MEKQEKKKSKGLIVLIIVLILIILGLTAYILYDKNIIFNNANETVEKGKNTTTTDNKSESKDAEIEINDEAVKKELSKKIDYLTSSNYDSKGEDYSLSNSYGFAYTLLDNKTLTDDEKLLTTLSVLNSNLTTSTQITIDVNQMKLPSEYESMRTTIKETSSQIKESDVNSLYKSLFGGNAANKTVKKSHSCPVFIYDSTNQVYYTVAACGGTSGSAVLSYKGAYTKKGNEAYVDVYYGLVQYTTTDTYNLYTKINITDTDQPFQTNIDINQTQITKENSNNFEKYRYTFKLNNNEYNFVKVEKIK
;
A
#
# COMPACT_ATOMS: atom_id res chain seq x y z
N MET A 1 66.63 2.45 -23.04
CA MET A 1 65.53 1.58 -22.58
C MET A 1 64.36 1.77 -23.53
N GLU A 2 63.99 0.71 -24.24
CA GLU A 2 62.97 0.75 -25.29
C GLU A 2 61.64 0.22 -24.76
N LYS A 3 60.52 0.92 -25.00
CA LYS A 3 59.20 0.51 -24.51
C LYS A 3 58.58 -0.51 -25.47
N GLN A 4 58.41 -1.75 -25.03
CA GLN A 4 57.63 -2.74 -25.78
C GLN A 4 56.13 -2.40 -25.74
N GLU A 5 55.54 -2.13 -26.89
CA GLU A 5 54.08 -2.01 -27.01
C GLU A 5 53.39 -3.38 -26.91
N LYS A 6 52.43 -3.54 -26.00
CA LYS A 6 51.63 -4.76 -25.88
C LYS A 6 50.64 -4.88 -27.03
N LYS A 7 51.05 -5.62 -28.08
CA LYS A 7 50.28 -5.95 -29.28
C LYS A 7 48.92 -6.61 -28.91
N LYS A 8 47.83 -5.85 -28.98
CA LYS A 8 46.46 -6.30 -28.65
C LYS A 8 46.07 -7.52 -29.51
N SER A 9 45.87 -8.68 -28.89
CA SER A 9 45.50 -9.91 -29.59
C SER A 9 44.02 -9.90 -29.99
N LYS A 10 43.74 -9.84 -31.30
CA LYS A 10 42.36 -9.78 -31.84
C LYS A 10 41.48 -10.97 -31.40
N GLY A 11 42.08 -12.14 -31.14
CA GLY A 11 41.38 -13.34 -30.68
C GLY A 11 40.65 -13.17 -29.33
N LEU A 12 41.17 -12.34 -28.42
CA LEU A 12 40.51 -12.09 -27.13
C LEU A 12 39.16 -11.37 -27.32
N ILE A 13 39.08 -10.45 -28.27
CA ILE A 13 37.86 -9.70 -28.61
C ILE A 13 36.81 -10.65 -29.23
N VAL A 14 37.23 -11.55 -30.14
CA VAL A 14 36.35 -12.57 -30.72
C VAL A 14 35.77 -13.48 -29.64
N LEU A 15 36.60 -13.94 -28.69
CA LEU A 15 36.16 -14.81 -27.59
C LEU A 15 35.13 -14.11 -26.70
N ILE A 16 35.32 -12.83 -26.38
CA ILE A 16 34.35 -12.02 -25.62
C ILE A 16 33.01 -11.90 -26.37
N ILE A 17 33.02 -11.67 -27.69
CA ILE A 17 31.80 -11.57 -28.51
C ILE A 17 31.02 -12.89 -28.50
N VAL A 18 31.70 -14.03 -28.65
CA VAL A 18 31.06 -15.36 -28.58
C VAL A 18 30.43 -15.59 -27.20
N LEU A 19 31.10 -15.18 -26.12
CA LEU A 19 30.60 -15.33 -24.75
C LEU A 19 29.33 -14.51 -24.50
N ILE A 20 29.25 -13.29 -25.05
CA ILE A 20 28.04 -12.45 -24.99
C ILE A 20 26.88 -13.09 -25.76
N LEU A 21 27.13 -13.65 -26.94
CA LEU A 21 26.09 -14.34 -27.74
C LEU A 21 25.53 -15.58 -27.01
N ILE A 22 26.37 -16.34 -26.31
CA ILE A 22 25.94 -17.48 -25.49
C ILE A 22 25.05 -17.02 -24.33
N ILE A 23 25.42 -15.94 -23.64
CA ILE A 23 24.62 -15.37 -22.54
C ILE A 23 23.25 -14.89 -23.05
N LEU A 24 23.19 -14.20 -24.19
CA LEU A 24 21.94 -13.74 -24.81
C LEU A 24 21.05 -14.92 -25.26
N GLY A 25 21.65 -15.99 -25.80
CA GLY A 25 20.92 -17.22 -26.13
C GLY A 25 20.32 -17.90 -24.90
N LEU A 26 21.07 -17.96 -23.79
CA LEU A 26 20.61 -18.54 -22.52
C LEU A 26 19.51 -17.69 -21.86
N THR A 27 19.59 -16.36 -21.88
CA THR A 27 18.51 -15.52 -21.34
C THR A 27 17.24 -15.61 -22.17
N ALA A 28 17.35 -15.64 -23.51
CA ALA A 28 16.21 -15.89 -24.39
C ALA A 28 15.58 -17.27 -24.14
N TYR A 29 16.40 -18.31 -23.96
CA TYR A 29 15.93 -19.67 -23.63
C TYR A 29 15.20 -19.73 -22.28
N ILE A 30 15.73 -19.09 -21.23
CA ILE A 30 15.07 -19.04 -19.90
C ILE A 30 13.73 -18.29 -19.97
N LEU A 31 13.64 -17.22 -20.77
CA LEU A 31 12.39 -16.47 -20.96
C LEU A 31 11.35 -17.24 -21.80
N TYR A 32 11.81 -18.13 -22.70
CA TYR A 32 10.95 -19.05 -23.45
C TYR A 32 10.46 -20.23 -22.58
N ASP A 33 11.37 -20.90 -21.87
CA ASP A 33 11.09 -22.03 -20.96
C ASP A 33 10.12 -21.65 -19.84
N LYS A 34 10.29 -20.45 -19.26
CA LYS A 34 9.36 -19.88 -18.27
C LYS A 34 8.10 -19.24 -18.88
N ASN A 35 7.92 -19.36 -20.20
CA ASN A 35 6.76 -18.90 -20.96
C ASN A 35 6.43 -17.40 -20.82
N ILE A 36 7.44 -16.57 -20.54
CA ILE A 36 7.30 -15.14 -20.22
C ILE A 36 7.01 -14.30 -21.48
N ILE A 37 7.43 -14.76 -22.66
CA ILE A 37 7.36 -13.96 -23.91
C ILE A 37 6.07 -14.19 -24.72
N PHE A 38 5.39 -15.33 -24.59
CA PHE A 38 4.36 -15.76 -25.56
C PHE A 38 2.93 -15.95 -25.05
N ASN A 39 2.63 -15.67 -23.77
CA ASN A 39 1.25 -15.62 -23.28
C ASN A 39 0.51 -14.33 -23.68
N ASN A 40 0.19 -14.20 -24.97
CA ASN A 40 -0.73 -13.16 -25.48
C ASN A 40 -1.42 -13.56 -26.81
N ALA A 41 -1.92 -14.80 -26.89
CA ALA A 41 -2.86 -15.25 -27.92
C ALA A 41 -3.78 -16.35 -27.37
N ASN A 42 -5.04 -16.41 -27.83
CA ASN A 42 -5.98 -17.49 -27.52
C ASN A 42 -6.01 -18.53 -28.67
N GLU A 43 -6.77 -19.61 -28.44
CA GLU A 43 -7.31 -20.57 -29.43
C GLU A 43 -6.44 -21.77 -29.91
N THR A 44 -6.58 -22.86 -29.14
CA THR A 44 -7.07 -24.20 -29.56
C THR A 44 -6.33 -25.09 -30.58
N VAL A 45 -6.24 -26.39 -30.19
CA VAL A 45 -6.35 -27.62 -31.04
C VAL A 45 -5.19 -27.87 -32.03
N GLU A 46 -4.51 -29.02 -32.08
CA GLU A 46 -4.50 -30.29 -31.31
C GLU A 46 -3.09 -30.95 -31.47
N LYS A 47 -2.72 -32.20 -31.13
CA LYS A 47 -3.38 -33.47 -30.75
C LYS A 47 -2.42 -34.28 -29.86
N GLY A 48 -2.85 -35.29 -29.10
CA GLY A 48 -1.87 -36.09 -28.30
C GLY A 48 -2.31 -37.34 -27.52
N LYS A 49 -3.60 -37.51 -27.18
CA LYS A 49 -4.24 -38.75 -26.69
C LYS A 49 -3.46 -39.62 -25.66
N ASN A 50 -3.77 -39.47 -24.36
CA ASN A 50 -4.24 -40.61 -23.54
C ASN A 50 -4.87 -40.17 -22.20
N THR A 51 -6.20 -40.28 -22.13
CA THR A 51 -7.06 -40.60 -20.97
C THR A 51 -6.51 -40.46 -19.53
N THR A 52 -7.08 -39.52 -18.78
CA THR A 52 -7.87 -39.83 -17.56
C THR A 52 -9.03 -38.84 -17.46
N THR A 53 -10.20 -39.27 -17.01
CA THR A 53 -11.44 -38.48 -17.08
C THR A 53 -11.84 -37.91 -15.72
N THR A 54 -11.86 -36.59 -15.58
CA THR A 54 -12.74 -35.86 -14.65
C THR A 54 -12.95 -34.43 -15.14
N ASP A 55 -14.18 -34.13 -15.56
CA ASP A 55 -14.87 -32.85 -15.53
C ASP A 55 -14.06 -31.57 -15.82
N ASN A 56 -13.84 -31.30 -17.11
CA ASN A 56 -13.70 -29.93 -17.62
C ASN A 56 -15.03 -29.17 -17.44
N LYS A 57 -15.33 -28.77 -16.21
CA LYS A 57 -16.39 -27.81 -15.92
C LYS A 57 -16.00 -26.49 -16.59
N SER A 58 -16.72 -26.13 -17.66
CA SER A 58 -16.52 -24.86 -18.36
C SER A 58 -16.54 -23.72 -17.34
N GLU A 59 -15.43 -22.98 -17.24
CA GLU A 59 -15.36 -21.81 -16.37
C GLU A 59 -16.35 -20.77 -16.89
N SER A 60 -17.44 -20.60 -16.15
CA SER A 60 -18.32 -19.45 -16.31
C SER A 60 -17.48 -18.18 -16.18
N LYS A 61 -17.51 -17.32 -17.20
CA LYS A 61 -16.85 -16.01 -17.17
C LYS A 61 -17.38 -15.08 -16.07
N ASP A 62 -18.44 -15.50 -15.38
CA ASP A 62 -19.05 -14.84 -14.23
C ASP A 62 -18.63 -15.41 -12.86
N ALA A 63 -17.81 -16.45 -12.79
CA ALA A 63 -17.33 -17.01 -11.53
C ALA A 63 -16.28 -16.11 -10.86
N GLU A 64 -16.39 -15.95 -9.54
CA GLU A 64 -15.30 -15.44 -8.70
C GLU A 64 -14.33 -16.60 -8.41
N ILE A 65 -13.05 -16.43 -8.74
CA ILE A 65 -12.01 -17.48 -8.63
C ILE A 65 -10.84 -17.01 -7.76
N GLU A 66 -10.15 -17.94 -7.10
CA GLU A 66 -9.02 -17.63 -6.21
C GLU A 66 -7.82 -17.06 -6.97
N ILE A 67 -7.15 -16.08 -6.37
CA ILE A 67 -5.85 -15.58 -6.83
C ILE A 67 -4.78 -16.48 -6.22
N ASN A 68 -4.11 -17.29 -7.04
CA ASN A 68 -2.98 -18.12 -6.61
C ASN A 68 -1.59 -17.49 -6.89
N ASP A 69 -1.56 -16.24 -7.35
CA ASP A 69 -0.33 -15.48 -7.58
C ASP A 69 0.08 -14.71 -6.31
N GLU A 70 1.15 -15.18 -5.66
CA GLU A 70 1.66 -14.58 -4.42
C GLU A 70 2.26 -13.17 -4.62
N ALA A 71 2.70 -12.80 -5.82
CA ALA A 71 3.14 -11.44 -6.10
C ALA A 71 1.93 -10.49 -6.14
N VAL A 72 0.83 -10.91 -6.76
CA VAL A 72 -0.44 -10.16 -6.77
C VAL A 72 -1.03 -10.09 -5.35
N LYS A 73 -1.06 -11.18 -4.58
CA LYS A 73 -1.50 -11.13 -3.16
C LYS A 73 -0.69 -10.11 -2.36
N LYS A 74 0.64 -10.07 -2.56
CA LYS A 74 1.54 -9.13 -1.87
C LYS A 74 1.35 -7.68 -2.31
N GLU A 75 1.08 -7.42 -3.59
CA GLU A 75 0.71 -6.09 -4.09
C GLU A 75 -0.58 -5.59 -3.43
N LEU A 76 -1.64 -6.41 -3.50
CA LEU A 76 -2.96 -6.09 -2.93
C LEU A 76 -2.88 -5.90 -1.41
N SER A 77 -2.15 -6.76 -0.70
CA SER A 77 -1.90 -6.64 0.75
C SER A 77 -1.30 -5.27 1.08
N LYS A 78 -0.19 -4.92 0.41
CA LYS A 78 0.52 -3.66 0.63
C LYS A 78 -0.34 -2.44 0.33
N LYS A 79 -1.20 -2.52 -0.70
CA LYS A 79 -2.15 -1.44 -1.01
C LYS A 79 -3.24 -1.31 0.05
N ILE A 80 -3.71 -2.40 0.66
CA ILE A 80 -4.61 -2.36 1.83
C ILE A 80 -3.90 -1.73 3.03
N ASP A 81 -2.66 -2.13 3.34
CA ASP A 81 -1.88 -1.59 4.46
C ASP A 81 -1.68 -0.07 4.33
N TYR A 82 -1.39 0.41 3.12
CA TYR A 82 -1.32 1.83 2.78
C TYR A 82 -2.67 2.55 2.95
N LEU A 83 -3.79 1.93 2.54
CA LEU A 83 -5.12 2.51 2.69
C LEU A 83 -5.56 2.61 4.17
N THR A 84 -5.25 1.61 5.01
CA THR A 84 -5.59 1.63 6.45
C THR A 84 -4.56 2.28 7.36
N SER A 85 -3.38 2.65 6.86
CA SER A 85 -2.31 3.31 7.63
C SER A 85 -1.88 2.57 8.91
N SER A 86 -2.05 1.24 8.94
CA SER A 86 -1.46 0.36 9.97
C SER A 86 0.06 0.34 9.80
N ASN A 87 0.81 0.64 10.87
CA ASN A 87 2.28 0.70 10.79
C ASN A 87 2.86 -0.60 10.22
N TYR A 88 3.73 -0.44 9.23
CA TYR A 88 4.28 -1.55 8.46
C TYR A 88 5.81 -1.50 8.53
N ASP A 89 6.42 -2.23 9.48
CA ASP A 89 7.77 -2.74 9.26
C ASP A 89 7.63 -4.13 8.64
N SER A 90 8.16 -4.31 7.43
CA SER A 90 8.26 -5.63 6.78
C SER A 90 9.46 -6.43 7.29
N LYS A 91 9.57 -6.52 8.61
CA LYS A 91 10.41 -7.46 9.35
C LYS A 91 9.49 -8.10 10.38
N GLY A 92 9.49 -9.44 10.44
CA GLY A 92 8.78 -10.12 11.51
C GLY A 92 9.36 -9.68 12.86
N GLU A 93 8.50 -9.61 13.88
CA GLU A 93 8.84 -9.09 15.22
C GLU A 93 9.02 -7.56 15.27
N ASP A 94 7.93 -6.78 15.11
CA ASP A 94 7.33 -6.06 16.25
C ASP A 94 5.99 -5.35 15.95
N TYR A 95 5.12 -5.25 16.95
CA TYR A 95 3.80 -4.60 16.85
C TYR A 95 3.87 -3.10 17.18
N SER A 96 4.08 -2.26 16.15
CA SER A 96 4.04 -0.80 16.31
C SER A 96 2.58 -0.27 16.36
N LEU A 97 2.03 -0.13 17.56
CA LEU A 97 0.71 0.49 17.80
C LEU A 97 0.82 2.03 17.90
N SER A 98 0.52 2.77 16.82
CA SER A 98 0.17 4.20 16.89
C SER A 98 -0.45 4.71 15.58
N ASN A 99 -1.24 5.79 15.66
CA ASN A 99 -1.72 6.64 14.55
C ASN A 99 -2.61 6.02 13.44
N SER A 100 -2.79 4.70 13.35
CA SER A 100 -3.58 4.06 12.27
C SER A 100 -5.10 4.30 12.32
N TYR A 101 -5.63 4.65 13.49
CA TYR A 101 -7.06 4.56 13.78
C TYR A 101 -7.97 5.49 12.94
N GLY A 102 -7.61 6.77 12.79
CA GLY A 102 -8.46 7.77 12.13
C GLY A 102 -8.65 7.53 10.62
N PHE A 103 -7.61 7.03 9.95
CA PHE A 103 -7.66 6.71 8.51
C PHE A 103 -8.45 5.44 8.25
N ALA A 104 -8.18 4.38 9.01
CA ALA A 104 -8.94 3.14 8.92
C ALA A 104 -10.44 3.34 9.18
N TYR A 105 -10.83 4.14 10.19
CA TYR A 105 -12.25 4.44 10.40
C TYR A 105 -12.89 5.14 9.21
N THR A 106 -12.31 6.26 8.78
CA THR A 106 -12.85 7.08 7.68
C THR A 106 -13.07 6.22 6.42
N LEU A 107 -12.10 5.37 6.08
CA LEU A 107 -12.17 4.44 4.96
C LEU A 107 -13.24 3.34 5.13
N LEU A 108 -13.39 2.76 6.32
CA LEU A 108 -14.32 1.64 6.54
C LEU A 108 -15.78 2.09 6.66
N ASP A 109 -16.03 3.37 6.97
CA ASP A 109 -17.35 4.00 6.95
C ASP A 109 -17.68 4.61 5.56
N ASN A 110 -16.77 5.40 4.99
CA ASN A 110 -16.91 5.96 3.63
C ASN A 110 -16.53 4.92 2.56
N LYS A 111 -17.54 4.17 2.11
CA LYS A 111 -17.48 3.15 1.04
C LYS A 111 -16.79 3.58 -0.26
N THR A 112 -16.61 4.89 -0.50
CA THR A 112 -15.80 5.43 -1.60
C THR A 112 -15.15 6.73 -1.15
N LEU A 113 -13.82 6.81 -1.21
CA LEU A 113 -13.07 7.99 -0.84
C LEU A 113 -13.29 9.15 -1.82
N THR A 114 -13.40 10.36 -1.30
CA THR A 114 -13.26 11.62 -2.05
C THR A 114 -11.80 11.87 -2.44
N ASP A 115 -11.56 12.80 -3.37
CA ASP A 115 -10.19 13.10 -3.83
C ASP A 115 -9.34 13.81 -2.77
N ASP A 116 -9.96 14.50 -1.79
CA ASP A 116 -9.24 15.06 -0.63
C ASP A 116 -8.80 13.94 0.34
N GLU A 117 -9.62 12.91 0.57
CA GLU A 117 -9.26 11.74 1.38
C GLU A 117 -8.19 10.87 0.70
N LYS A 118 -8.27 10.66 -0.62
CA LYS A 118 -7.22 9.96 -1.41
C LYS A 118 -5.88 10.69 -1.33
N LEU A 119 -5.91 12.02 -1.46
CA LEU A 119 -4.70 12.86 -1.32
C LEU A 119 -4.12 12.73 0.09
N LEU A 120 -4.95 12.86 1.13
CA LEU A 120 -4.50 12.76 2.52
C LEU A 120 -3.95 11.37 2.85
N THR A 121 -4.59 10.29 2.40
CA THR A 121 -4.08 8.91 2.55
C THR A 121 -2.70 8.75 1.89
N THR A 122 -2.55 9.26 0.66
CA THR A 122 -1.27 9.23 -0.07
C THR A 122 -0.16 9.99 0.69
N LEU A 123 -0.51 11.16 1.23
CA LEU A 123 0.41 12.01 1.99
C LEU A 123 0.79 11.39 3.35
N SER A 124 -0.15 10.77 4.07
CA SER A 124 0.09 10.05 5.32
C SER A 124 1.07 8.87 5.13
N VAL A 125 0.87 8.07 4.08
CA VAL A 125 1.76 6.94 3.75
C VAL A 125 3.15 7.43 3.35
N LEU A 126 3.27 8.54 2.62
CA LEU A 126 4.58 9.10 2.31
C LEU A 126 5.26 9.67 3.56
N ASN A 127 4.52 10.34 4.44
CA ASN A 127 5.03 10.87 5.70
C ASN A 127 5.53 9.76 6.65
N SER A 128 4.81 8.63 6.78
CA SER A 128 5.25 7.53 7.64
C SER A 128 6.53 6.83 7.15
N ASN A 129 6.91 7.02 5.88
CA ASN A 129 8.15 6.51 5.30
C ASN A 129 9.32 7.52 5.41
N LEU A 130 9.09 8.74 5.88
CA LEU A 130 10.16 9.73 6.10
C LEU A 130 10.86 9.43 7.42
N THR A 131 12.15 9.12 7.36
CA THR A 131 12.95 8.96 8.57
C THR A 131 13.04 10.29 9.32
N THR A 132 13.04 10.22 10.66
CA THR A 132 13.11 11.35 11.60
C THR A 132 14.35 12.25 11.43
N SER A 133 15.25 11.93 10.50
CA SER A 133 16.49 12.62 10.15
C SER A 133 16.38 13.59 8.95
N THR A 134 15.28 13.57 8.18
CA THR A 134 15.07 14.48 7.03
C THR A 134 14.49 15.84 7.42
N GLN A 135 14.86 16.33 8.61
CA GLN A 135 14.37 17.56 9.20
C GLN A 135 14.95 18.78 8.50
N ILE A 136 14.12 19.52 7.77
CA ILE A 136 14.51 20.82 7.20
C ILE A 136 13.95 21.96 8.04
N THR A 137 14.76 22.99 8.25
CA THR A 137 14.30 24.31 8.71
C THR A 137 13.85 25.10 7.49
N ILE A 138 12.63 25.60 7.50
CA ILE A 138 12.11 26.44 6.42
C ILE A 138 11.77 27.82 6.97
N ASP A 139 12.13 28.87 6.22
CA ASP A 139 11.58 30.20 6.47
C ASP A 139 10.16 30.26 5.88
N VAL A 140 9.16 30.12 6.76
CA VAL A 140 7.73 30.15 6.42
C VAL A 140 7.33 31.50 5.78
N ASN A 141 8.14 32.56 5.92
CA ASN A 141 7.93 33.83 5.23
C ASN A 141 8.20 33.76 3.71
N GLN A 142 9.02 32.82 3.23
CA GLN A 142 9.25 32.60 1.80
C GLN A 142 8.16 31.75 1.13
N MET A 143 7.32 31.05 1.90
CA MET A 143 6.24 30.23 1.37
C MET A 143 5.08 31.09 0.84
N LYS A 144 4.45 30.68 -0.26
CA LYS A 144 3.18 31.25 -0.72
C LYS A 144 1.99 30.49 -0.11
N LEU A 145 1.71 30.76 1.17
CA LEU A 145 0.63 30.13 1.92
C LEU A 145 -0.78 30.60 1.51
N PRO A 146 -1.82 29.77 1.68
CA PRO A 146 -3.21 30.21 1.80
C PRO A 146 -3.41 31.09 3.05
N SER A 147 -4.37 32.02 2.98
CA SER A 147 -4.60 33.03 4.02
C SER A 147 -4.95 32.45 5.40
N GLU A 148 -5.55 31.27 5.47
CA GLU A 148 -5.85 30.59 6.74
C GLU A 148 -4.59 30.14 7.52
N TYR A 149 -3.43 30.04 6.87
CA TYR A 149 -2.16 29.63 7.48
C TYR A 149 -1.21 30.81 7.75
N GLU A 150 -1.61 32.05 7.50
CA GLU A 150 -0.75 33.24 7.71
C GLU A 150 -0.32 33.40 9.18
N SER A 151 -1.15 32.98 10.14
CA SER A 151 -0.81 32.96 11.57
C SER A 151 0.34 32.01 11.94
N MET A 152 0.76 31.13 11.03
CA MET A 152 1.91 30.25 11.23
C MET A 152 3.25 30.95 10.95
N ARG A 153 3.27 32.00 10.11
CA ARG A 153 4.51 32.72 9.73
C ARG A 153 5.26 33.33 10.91
N THR A 154 4.53 33.82 11.91
CA THR A 154 5.09 34.54 13.07
C THR A 154 5.77 33.64 14.09
N THR A 155 5.51 32.33 14.03
CA THR A 155 5.66 31.44 15.19
C THR A 155 6.58 30.24 14.91
N ILE A 156 6.79 29.91 13.63
CA ILE A 156 7.27 28.59 13.22
C ILE A 156 8.65 28.66 12.54
N LYS A 157 9.66 28.15 13.26
CA LYS A 157 10.86 27.52 12.67
C LYS A 157 10.76 26.01 12.91
N GLU A 158 9.76 25.36 12.32
CA GLU A 158 9.61 23.91 12.48
C GLU A 158 10.63 23.14 11.65
N THR A 159 11.32 22.24 12.36
CA THR A 159 11.62 20.89 11.88
C THR A 159 10.39 20.34 11.14
N SER A 160 10.49 20.23 9.82
CA SER A 160 9.45 19.66 8.96
C SER A 160 10.07 18.64 8.02
N SER A 161 9.26 17.71 7.54
CA SER A 161 9.64 16.77 6.47
C SER A 161 8.97 17.15 5.16
N GLN A 162 9.66 16.89 4.05
CA GLN A 162 9.29 17.37 2.71
C GLN A 162 8.95 16.18 1.79
N ILE A 163 7.74 16.20 1.22
CA ILE A 163 7.28 15.20 0.25
C ILE A 163 7.18 15.87 -1.13
N LYS A 164 7.75 15.28 -2.18
CA LYS A 164 7.68 15.86 -3.54
C LYS A 164 6.34 15.58 -4.20
N GLU A 165 5.85 16.51 -5.01
CA GLU A 165 4.66 16.30 -5.84
C GLU A 165 4.82 15.12 -6.82
N SER A 166 6.05 14.83 -7.28
CA SER A 166 6.36 13.62 -8.08
C SER A 166 5.99 12.34 -7.35
N ASP A 167 6.27 12.29 -6.05
CA ASP A 167 6.22 11.08 -5.24
C ASP A 167 4.77 10.85 -4.77
N VAL A 168 4.06 11.95 -4.45
CA VAL A 168 2.60 11.96 -4.26
C VAL A 168 1.88 11.48 -5.51
N ASN A 169 2.16 12.05 -6.69
CA ASN A 169 1.51 11.63 -7.93
C ASN A 169 1.82 10.17 -8.28
N SER A 170 3.04 9.70 -8.03
CA SER A 170 3.42 8.30 -8.26
C SER A 170 2.63 7.33 -7.38
N LEU A 171 2.55 7.58 -6.06
CA LEU A 171 1.81 6.73 -5.14
C LEU A 171 0.29 6.84 -5.34
N TYR A 172 -0.24 8.06 -5.54
CA TYR A 172 -1.66 8.29 -5.83
C TYR A 172 -2.08 7.52 -7.09
N LYS A 173 -1.24 7.49 -8.13
CA LYS A 173 -1.49 6.71 -9.35
C LYS A 173 -1.45 5.21 -9.11
N SER A 174 -0.50 4.71 -8.31
CA SER A 174 -0.44 3.30 -7.95
C SER A 174 -1.68 2.85 -7.18
N LEU A 175 -2.15 3.68 -6.24
CA LEU A 175 -3.34 3.42 -5.44
C LEU A 175 -4.65 3.60 -6.21
N PHE A 176 -4.80 4.64 -7.03
CA PHE A 176 -6.11 5.10 -7.54
C PHE A 176 -6.20 5.26 -9.07
N GLY A 177 -5.14 4.94 -9.84
CA GLY A 177 -5.15 4.89 -11.30
C GLY A 177 -5.05 6.23 -12.04
N GLY A 178 -5.14 7.36 -11.35
CA GLY A 178 -5.01 8.73 -11.90
C GLY A 178 -3.88 9.53 -11.25
N ASN A 179 -3.72 10.80 -11.63
CA ASN A 179 -2.85 11.73 -10.90
C ASN A 179 -3.64 12.43 -9.77
N ALA A 180 -2.95 13.01 -8.78
CA ALA A 180 -3.61 13.78 -7.73
C ALA A 180 -4.18 15.08 -8.31
N ALA A 181 -5.51 15.17 -8.43
CA ALA A 181 -6.18 16.35 -8.98
C ALA A 181 -6.18 17.53 -8.01
N ASN A 182 -6.34 17.25 -6.70
CA ASN A 182 -6.28 18.25 -5.65
C ASN A 182 -4.83 18.39 -5.15
N LYS A 183 -4.42 19.64 -4.85
CA LYS A 183 -3.09 19.97 -4.32
C LYS A 183 -3.12 20.48 -2.88
N THR A 184 -4.28 20.42 -2.22
CA THR A 184 -4.46 20.92 -0.85
C THR A 184 -5.56 20.11 -0.19
N VAL A 185 -5.27 19.51 0.96
CA VAL A 185 -6.27 18.79 1.75
C VAL A 185 -7.18 19.81 2.41
N LYS A 186 -8.48 19.80 2.08
CA LYS A 186 -9.42 20.76 2.67
C LYS A 186 -9.64 20.48 4.15
N LYS A 187 -9.29 21.45 5.01
CA LYS A 187 -9.63 21.56 6.43
C LYS A 187 -9.59 20.24 7.21
N SER A 188 -8.45 19.55 7.14
CA SER A 188 -8.14 18.43 8.03
C SER A 188 -8.01 18.94 9.48
N HIS A 189 -8.87 18.46 10.39
CA HIS A 189 -8.62 18.54 11.83
C HIS A 189 -7.72 17.39 12.32
N SER A 190 -7.38 16.42 11.45
CA SER A 190 -6.38 15.38 11.74
C SER A 190 -4.96 15.87 11.48
N CYS A 191 -4.02 15.39 12.29
CA CYS A 191 -2.59 15.58 12.13
C CYS A 191 -1.91 14.37 11.46
N PRO A 192 -0.75 14.54 10.81
CA PRO A 192 -0.03 15.81 10.59
C PRO A 192 -0.77 16.72 9.60
N VAL A 193 -0.48 18.02 9.67
CA VAL A 193 -1.02 19.00 8.71
C VAL A 193 -0.10 19.06 7.49
N PHE A 194 -0.69 19.03 6.30
CA PHE A 194 0.02 19.05 5.02
C PHE A 194 -0.19 20.38 4.30
N ILE A 195 0.91 21.11 4.06
CA ILE A 195 0.91 22.42 3.42
C ILE A 195 1.63 22.30 2.07
N TYR A 196 0.96 22.63 0.97
CA TYR A 196 1.55 22.55 -0.37
C TYR A 196 2.17 23.89 -0.80
N ASP A 197 3.42 23.86 -1.25
CA ASP A 197 4.08 24.97 -1.92
C ASP A 197 4.15 24.74 -3.43
N SER A 198 3.38 25.54 -4.17
CA SER A 198 3.33 25.56 -5.64
C SER A 198 4.65 25.96 -6.29
N THR A 199 5.53 26.66 -5.56
CA THR A 199 6.79 27.20 -6.08
C THR A 199 7.84 26.10 -6.19
N ASN A 200 8.01 25.33 -5.11
CA ASN A 200 8.96 24.22 -5.04
C ASN A 200 8.33 22.85 -5.40
N GLN A 201 7.01 22.78 -5.64
CA GLN A 201 6.25 21.57 -6.00
C GLN A 201 6.36 20.46 -4.95
N VAL A 202 6.13 20.83 -3.69
CA VAL A 202 6.30 19.97 -2.52
C VAL A 202 5.18 20.17 -1.51
N TYR A 203 4.97 19.15 -0.69
CA TYR A 203 4.14 19.20 0.51
C TYR A 203 5.06 19.20 1.72
N TYR A 204 4.90 20.19 2.59
CA TYR A 204 5.55 20.28 3.89
C TYR A 204 4.64 19.71 4.97
N THR A 205 5.25 19.02 5.92
CA THR A 205 4.54 18.34 7.02
C THR A 205 4.78 19.08 8.33
N VAL A 206 3.69 19.42 9.01
CA VAL A 206 3.67 20.18 10.27
C VAL A 206 3.17 19.25 11.38
N ALA A 207 3.99 19.08 12.42
CA ALA A 207 3.81 18.08 13.47
C ALA A 207 2.87 18.57 14.59
N ALA A 208 1.63 18.89 14.22
CA ALA A 208 0.72 19.73 15.03
C ALA A 208 -0.17 19.01 16.08
N CYS A 209 0.10 17.76 16.46
CA CYS A 209 -0.68 17.06 17.50
C CYS A 209 0.22 16.32 18.51
N GLY A 210 0.10 16.70 19.78
CA GLY A 210 0.46 15.83 20.91
C GLY A 210 -0.81 15.18 21.47
N GLY A 211 -0.86 13.85 21.51
CA GLY A 211 -1.98 13.08 22.05
C GLY A 211 -1.48 11.77 22.67
N THR A 212 -2.01 11.41 23.84
CA THR A 212 -1.49 10.32 24.69
C THR A 212 -2.34 9.05 24.71
N SER A 213 -3.49 9.03 24.03
CA SER A 213 -4.37 7.86 23.92
C SER A 213 -3.97 6.98 22.73
N GLY A 214 -3.18 5.95 22.97
CA GLY A 214 -2.87 4.93 21.96
C GLY A 214 -4.13 4.15 21.53
N SER A 215 -4.21 3.85 20.23
CA SER A 215 -5.19 2.91 19.66
C SER A 215 -4.66 2.39 18.33
N ALA A 216 -4.94 1.13 18.00
CA ALA A 216 -4.50 0.51 16.76
C ALA A 216 -5.59 -0.37 16.15
N VAL A 217 -5.70 -0.31 14.83
CA VAL A 217 -6.53 -1.24 14.06
C VAL A 217 -5.74 -2.51 13.76
N LEU A 218 -6.28 -3.64 14.19
CA LEU A 218 -5.82 -4.98 13.83
C LEU A 218 -6.45 -5.38 12.48
N SER A 219 -5.72 -6.12 11.64
CA SER A 219 -6.28 -6.70 10.42
C SER A 219 -5.82 -8.13 10.18
N TYR A 220 -6.72 -8.98 9.67
CA TYR A 220 -6.39 -10.27 9.06
C TYR A 220 -6.91 -10.29 7.62
N LYS A 221 -6.02 -10.53 6.66
CA LYS A 221 -6.34 -10.58 5.23
C LYS A 221 -6.57 -12.05 4.84
N GLY A 222 -7.82 -12.40 4.55
CA GLY A 222 -8.28 -13.77 4.34
C GLY A 222 -8.23 -14.21 2.88
N ALA A 223 -9.39 -14.19 2.21
CA ALA A 223 -9.51 -14.65 0.83
C ALA A 223 -9.05 -13.58 -0.18
N TYR A 224 -8.34 -14.02 -1.22
CA TYR A 224 -7.94 -13.21 -2.37
C TYR A 224 -8.58 -13.83 -3.61
N THR A 225 -9.48 -13.11 -4.26
CA THR A 225 -10.25 -13.61 -5.40
C THR A 225 -10.29 -12.60 -6.54
N LYS A 226 -10.73 -13.02 -7.72
CA LYS A 226 -10.89 -12.16 -8.89
C LYS A 226 -12.10 -12.56 -9.73
N LYS A 227 -12.66 -11.59 -10.44
CA LYS A 227 -13.70 -11.79 -11.47
C LYS A 227 -13.48 -10.77 -12.59
N GLY A 228 -13.27 -11.25 -13.82
CA GLY A 228 -12.93 -10.39 -14.96
C GLY A 228 -11.64 -9.60 -14.70
N ASN A 229 -11.73 -8.27 -14.68
CA ASN A 229 -10.63 -7.36 -14.34
C ASN A 229 -10.71 -6.77 -12.92
N GLU A 230 -11.60 -7.27 -12.06
CA GLU A 230 -11.63 -6.91 -10.64
C GLU A 230 -10.98 -7.99 -9.78
N ALA A 231 -10.24 -7.55 -8.76
CA ALA A 231 -9.73 -8.38 -7.67
C ALA A 231 -10.37 -7.94 -6.35
N TYR A 232 -10.68 -8.91 -5.51
CA TYR A 232 -11.27 -8.72 -4.20
C TYR A 232 -10.36 -9.27 -3.11
N VAL A 233 -10.30 -8.57 -1.99
CA VAL A 233 -9.65 -9.09 -0.78
C VAL A 233 -10.60 -8.95 0.39
N ASP A 234 -10.90 -10.09 1.03
CA ASP A 234 -11.68 -10.16 2.25
C ASP A 234 -10.75 -9.88 3.44
N VAL A 235 -11.03 -8.83 4.21
CA VAL A 235 -10.23 -8.39 5.37
C VAL A 235 -11.11 -8.28 6.60
N TYR A 236 -10.64 -8.83 7.71
CA TYR A 236 -11.32 -8.81 9.01
C TYR A 236 -10.61 -7.79 9.89
N TYR A 237 -11.37 -6.90 10.53
CA TYR A 237 -10.82 -5.82 11.34
C TYR A 237 -11.30 -5.86 12.79
N GLY A 238 -10.41 -5.43 13.69
CA GLY A 238 -10.70 -5.18 15.10
C GLY A 238 -9.98 -3.93 15.58
N LEU A 239 -10.44 -3.37 16.68
CA LEU A 239 -9.81 -2.23 17.35
C LEU A 239 -9.18 -2.68 18.67
N VAL A 240 -7.95 -2.25 18.91
CA VAL A 240 -7.29 -2.32 20.22
C VAL A 240 -7.13 -0.91 20.76
N GLN A 241 -7.59 -0.70 21.99
CA GLN A 241 -7.46 0.55 22.74
C GLN A 241 -6.72 0.28 24.06
N TYR A 242 -5.78 1.15 24.41
CA TYR A 242 -5.01 1.05 25.66
C TYR A 242 -5.88 1.47 26.85
N THR A 243 -5.81 0.74 27.95
CA THR A 243 -6.40 1.13 29.25
C THR A 243 -5.34 1.32 30.34
N THR A 244 -4.28 0.50 30.32
CA THR A 244 -3.03 0.74 31.08
C THR A 244 -1.80 0.47 30.20
N THR A 245 -0.61 0.36 30.80
CA THR A 245 0.62 -0.12 30.14
C THR A 245 0.51 -1.55 29.60
N ASP A 246 -0.26 -2.40 30.28
CA ASP A 246 -0.24 -3.86 30.10
C ASP A 246 -1.63 -4.46 29.83
N THR A 247 -2.68 -3.63 29.74
CA THR A 247 -4.06 -4.07 29.51
C THR A 247 -4.74 -3.32 28.37
N TYR A 248 -5.47 -4.10 27.57
CA TYR A 248 -6.01 -3.69 26.29
C TYR A 248 -7.49 -4.07 26.18
N ASN A 249 -8.31 -3.11 25.75
CA ASN A 249 -9.67 -3.38 25.29
C ASN A 249 -9.62 -3.84 23.84
N LEU A 250 -10.15 -5.05 23.57
CA LEU A 250 -10.42 -5.53 22.22
C LEU A 250 -11.88 -5.29 21.85
N TYR A 251 -12.11 -4.67 20.70
CA TYR A 251 -13.42 -4.57 20.08
C TYR A 251 -13.38 -5.30 18.74
N THR A 252 -14.14 -6.40 18.59
CA THR A 252 -14.25 -7.10 17.30
C THR A 252 -15.16 -6.38 16.29
N LYS A 253 -15.75 -5.25 16.67
CA LYS A 253 -16.62 -4.39 15.84
C LYS A 253 -16.14 -2.95 15.84
N ILE A 254 -16.07 -2.33 14.67
CA ILE A 254 -15.73 -0.91 14.52
C ILE A 254 -17.05 -0.12 14.40
N ASN A 255 -17.49 0.44 15.53
CA ASN A 255 -18.52 1.47 15.61
C ASN A 255 -18.10 2.48 16.69
N ILE A 256 -17.85 3.73 16.30
CA ILE A 256 -17.22 4.76 17.15
C ILE A 256 -18.25 5.77 17.68
N THR A 257 -19.53 5.60 17.33
CA THR A 257 -20.61 6.49 17.78
C THR A 257 -20.98 6.31 19.26
N ASP A 258 -20.68 5.14 19.84
CA ASP A 258 -20.94 4.85 21.25
C ASP A 258 -19.66 4.87 22.08
N THR A 259 -19.68 5.66 23.16
CA THR A 259 -18.75 5.49 24.30
C THR A 259 -19.16 4.31 25.18
N ASP A 260 -20.41 3.83 25.05
CA ASP A 260 -20.97 2.67 25.73
C ASP A 260 -20.82 1.35 24.92
N GLN A 261 -19.77 1.25 24.09
CA GLN A 261 -19.38 -0.02 23.45
C GLN A 261 -19.14 -1.10 24.52
N PRO A 262 -19.89 -2.23 24.52
CA PRO A 262 -19.73 -3.25 25.54
C PRO A 262 -18.40 -3.97 25.38
N PHE A 263 -17.47 -3.73 26.30
CA PHE A 263 -16.16 -4.39 26.36
C PHE A 263 -16.30 -5.90 26.25
N GLN A 264 -15.59 -6.53 25.31
CA GLN A 264 -15.58 -8.00 25.22
C GLN A 264 -14.66 -8.61 26.30
N THR A 265 -13.42 -8.12 26.40
CA THR A 265 -12.45 -8.54 27.40
C THR A 265 -11.35 -7.49 27.59
N ASN A 266 -10.79 -7.41 28.80
CA ASN A 266 -9.39 -7.00 28.98
C ASN A 266 -8.51 -8.16 28.51
N ILE A 267 -7.56 -7.91 27.60
CA ILE A 267 -6.65 -8.94 27.10
C ILE A 267 -5.18 -8.57 27.26
N ASP A 268 -4.36 -9.61 27.35
CA ASP A 268 -2.90 -9.57 27.21
C ASP A 268 -2.52 -9.19 25.76
N ILE A 269 -1.44 -8.44 25.58
CA ILE A 269 -0.94 -8.02 24.25
C ILE A 269 -0.69 -9.21 23.30
N ASN A 270 -0.30 -10.37 23.83
CA ASN A 270 -0.07 -11.58 23.05
C ASN A 270 -1.36 -12.17 22.45
N GLN A 271 -2.53 -11.73 22.92
CA GLN A 271 -3.84 -12.12 22.41
C GLN A 271 -4.43 -11.12 21.41
N THR A 272 -3.77 -9.98 21.14
CA THR A 272 -4.26 -8.94 20.21
C THR A 272 -4.02 -9.31 18.73
N GLN A 273 -4.17 -10.58 18.35
CA GLN A 273 -3.92 -11.05 16.98
C GLN A 273 -5.20 -11.59 16.34
N ILE A 274 -5.50 -11.13 15.12
CA ILE A 274 -6.55 -11.74 14.30
C ILE A 274 -5.88 -12.82 13.44
N THR A 275 -6.34 -14.06 13.58
CA THR A 275 -5.84 -15.25 12.88
C THR A 275 -6.95 -15.88 12.04
N LYS A 276 -6.63 -16.87 11.21
CA LYS A 276 -7.64 -17.60 10.43
C LYS A 276 -8.72 -18.21 11.33
N GLU A 277 -8.31 -18.73 12.48
CA GLU A 277 -9.12 -19.47 13.45
C GLU A 277 -10.11 -18.56 14.19
N ASN A 278 -9.71 -17.33 14.53
CA ASN A 278 -10.55 -16.39 15.28
C ASN A 278 -11.22 -15.29 14.41
N SER A 279 -10.80 -15.13 13.15
CA SER A 279 -11.27 -14.06 12.23
C SER A 279 -12.80 -13.94 12.11
N ASN A 280 -13.54 -15.03 12.19
CA ASN A 280 -15.01 -15.04 12.13
C ASN A 280 -15.70 -14.29 13.30
N ASN A 281 -14.97 -13.96 14.37
CA ASN A 281 -15.48 -13.13 15.47
C ASN A 281 -15.47 -11.63 15.14
N PHE A 282 -14.75 -11.23 14.08
CA PHE A 282 -14.45 -9.85 13.70
C PHE A 282 -15.26 -9.39 12.49
N GLU A 283 -15.45 -8.08 12.38
CA GLU A 283 -16.16 -7.50 11.24
C GLU A 283 -15.38 -7.67 9.93
N LYS A 284 -16.07 -8.28 8.96
CA LYS A 284 -15.55 -8.56 7.63
C LYS A 284 -15.84 -7.41 6.67
N TYR A 285 -14.83 -7.00 5.91
CA TYR A 285 -14.92 -6.03 4.85
C TYR A 285 -14.29 -6.62 3.58
N ARG A 286 -14.75 -6.17 2.41
CA ARG A 286 -14.19 -6.55 1.11
C ARG A 286 -13.68 -5.31 0.40
N TYR A 287 -12.39 -5.33 0.08
CA TYR A 287 -11.78 -4.36 -0.81
C TYR A 287 -12.03 -4.77 -2.25
N THR A 288 -12.38 -3.82 -3.12
CA THR A 288 -12.41 -4.01 -4.57
C THR A 288 -11.28 -3.22 -5.20
N PHE A 289 -10.45 -3.92 -5.97
CA PHE A 289 -9.43 -3.37 -6.84
C PHE A 289 -9.77 -3.67 -8.29
N LYS A 290 -9.36 -2.79 -9.21
CA LYS A 290 -9.56 -2.95 -10.65
C LYS A 290 -8.23 -2.88 -11.38
N LEU A 291 -8.00 -3.85 -12.25
CA LEU A 291 -6.82 -3.94 -13.09
C LEU A 291 -6.92 -2.95 -14.25
N ASN A 292 -6.05 -1.93 -14.24
CA ASN A 292 -5.90 -0.96 -15.33
C ASN A 292 -4.42 -0.91 -15.71
N ASN A 293 -4.10 -1.05 -17.01
CA ASN A 293 -2.72 -0.97 -17.52
C ASN A 293 -1.70 -1.84 -16.75
N ASN A 294 -2.09 -3.08 -16.41
CA ASN A 294 -1.33 -4.06 -15.63
C ASN A 294 -1.10 -3.74 -14.14
N GLU A 295 -1.81 -2.76 -13.56
CA GLU A 295 -1.76 -2.45 -12.12
C GLU A 295 -3.15 -2.50 -11.47
N TYR A 296 -3.25 -3.02 -10.24
CA TYR A 296 -4.50 -3.03 -9.47
C TYR A 296 -4.70 -1.71 -8.70
N ASN A 297 -5.71 -0.93 -9.07
CA ASN A 297 -6.06 0.31 -8.37
C ASN A 297 -7.31 0.11 -7.51
N PHE A 298 -7.34 0.69 -6.32
CA PHE A 298 -8.46 0.67 -5.38
C PHE A 298 -9.69 1.38 -5.96
N VAL A 299 -10.86 0.76 -5.78
CA VAL A 299 -12.17 1.28 -6.20
C VAL A 299 -13.04 1.66 -4.99
N LYS A 300 -13.19 0.72 -4.06
CA LYS A 300 -14.09 0.81 -2.90
C LYS A 300 -13.73 -0.21 -1.83
N VAL A 301 -14.25 -0.01 -0.62
CA VAL A 301 -14.35 -1.03 0.42
C VAL A 301 -15.82 -1.12 0.87
N GLU A 302 -16.29 -2.32 1.19
CA GLU A 302 -17.64 -2.53 1.71
C GLU A 302 -17.69 -3.57 2.83
N LYS A 303 -18.52 -3.30 3.84
CA LYS A 303 -18.75 -4.20 4.98
C LYS A 303 -19.63 -5.38 4.55
N ILE A 304 -19.12 -6.59 4.70
CA ILE A 304 -19.87 -7.83 4.48
C ILE A 304 -20.69 -8.15 5.75
N LYS A 305 -21.86 -8.77 5.56
CA LYS A 305 -22.72 -9.30 6.63
C LYS A 305 -22.65 -10.82 6.66
#